data_AF-X1RGJ3-F1
#
_entry.id   AF-X1RGJ3-F1
#
_cell.length_a   1.000
_cell.length_b   1.000
_cell.length_c   1.000
_cell.angle_alpha   90.00
_cell.angle_beta   90.00
_cell.angle_gamma   90.00
#
_symmetry.space_group_name_H-M   'P 1'
#
loop_
_entity.id
_entity.type
_entity.pdbx_description
1 polymer ?
#
loop_
_entity_poly.entity_id
_entity_poly.type
_entity_poly.pdbx_seq_one_letter_code
_entity_poly.pdbx_strand_id
1 'polypeptide(L)'
;SGWWPLILAAGFVVMLWVARVVKPDTFRGVGGTGRPTKAMAEVWFPLAAIPVIGIGWIWLGEPLVAISCLLFMAWGDMVTGVVRSQIYGRAVKGLWGSVAMFSTCLIIALCFIEPFWVGAVGALVATATEWACGDVSRVKWLRWADDNLMIPLTSCATVFGILALIGGL
;
A
#
# COMPACT_ATOMS: atom_id res chain seq x y z
N SER A 1 -1.42 6.83 21.62
CA SER A 1 -1.16 8.12 20.94
C SER A 1 -0.57 7.86 19.57
N GLY A 2 -1.19 8.38 18.50
CA GLY A 2 -0.75 8.15 17.11
C GLY A 2 0.52 8.90 16.67
N TRP A 3 1.02 9.81 17.51
CA TRP A 3 2.21 10.63 17.25
C TRP A 3 3.50 9.83 17.14
N TRP A 4 3.68 8.77 17.94
CA TRP A 4 4.87 7.91 17.88
C TRP A 4 4.99 7.16 16.55
N PRO A 5 3.93 6.47 16.06
CA PRO A 5 3.92 5.89 14.71
C PRO A 5 4.25 6.91 13.61
N LEU A 6 3.73 8.14 13.70
CA LEU A 6 3.98 9.17 12.69
C LEU A 6 5.43 9.65 12.70
N ILE A 7 6.01 9.89 13.89
CA ILE A 7 7.42 10.26 14.04
C ILE A 7 8.33 9.15 13.50
N LEU A 8 8.02 7.90 13.80
CA LEU A 8 8.76 6.75 13.27
C LEU A 8 8.65 6.67 11.75
N ALA A 9 7.45 6.81 11.18
CA ALA A 9 7.25 6.80 9.73
C ALA A 9 8.05 7.92 9.04
N ALA A 10 7.98 9.14 9.56
CA ALA A 10 8.77 10.27 9.06
C ALA A 10 10.29 10.02 9.18
N GLY A 11 10.74 9.46 10.30
CA GLY A 11 12.13 9.05 10.51
C GLY A 11 12.59 8.01 9.49
N PHE A 12 11.76 6.99 9.21
CA PHE A 12 12.03 5.98 8.19
C PHE A 12 12.09 6.56 6.78
N VAL A 13 11.20 7.50 6.43
CA VAL A 13 11.25 8.21 5.14
C VAL A 13 12.59 8.93 5.00
N VAL A 14 12.98 9.72 6.01
CA VAL A 14 14.25 10.47 5.98
C VAL A 14 15.43 9.51 5.91
N MET A 15 15.43 8.43 6.69
CA MET A 15 16.50 7.44 6.69
C MET A 15 16.66 6.77 5.33
N LEU A 16 15.57 6.33 4.70
CA LEU A 16 15.61 5.67 3.39
C LEU A 16 15.94 6.64 2.26
N TRP A 17 15.48 7.89 2.38
CA TRP A 17 15.85 8.96 1.44
C TRP A 17 17.35 9.31 1.54
N VAL A 18 17.89 9.44 2.74
CA VAL A 18 19.33 9.66 2.97
C VAL A 18 20.14 8.45 2.51
N ALA A 19 19.70 7.22 2.81
CA ALA A 19 20.35 6.00 2.34
C ALA A 19 20.40 5.96 0.81
N ARG A 20 19.35 6.43 0.12
CA ARG A 20 19.33 6.57 -1.33
C ARG A 20 20.35 7.58 -1.85
N VAL A 21 20.38 8.77 -1.26
CA VAL A 21 21.23 9.89 -1.73
C VAL A 21 22.71 9.62 -1.45
N VAL A 22 23.02 9.00 -0.31
CA VAL A 22 24.40 8.81 0.17
C VAL A 22 24.99 7.45 -0.22
N LYS A 23 24.17 6.39 -0.28
CA LYS A 23 24.63 5.01 -0.57
C LYS A 23 23.62 4.22 -1.43
N PRO A 24 23.41 4.60 -2.70
CA PRO A 24 22.39 4.00 -3.57
C PRO A 24 22.57 2.49 -3.81
N ASP A 25 23.80 1.97 -3.70
CA ASP A 25 24.14 0.57 -4.06
C ASP A 25 24.12 -0.40 -2.87
N THR A 26 23.93 0.09 -1.63
CA THR A 26 24.00 -0.78 -0.43
C THR A 26 22.72 -1.62 -0.24
N PHE A 27 21.58 -1.15 -0.77
CA PHE A 27 20.31 -1.86 -0.65
C PHE A 27 19.84 -2.37 -2.01
N ARG A 28 19.69 -3.70 -2.11
CA ARG A 28 19.29 -4.37 -3.36
C ARG A 28 17.94 -3.89 -3.91
N GLY A 29 17.04 -3.41 -3.06
CA GLY A 29 15.74 -2.86 -3.50
C GLY A 29 15.70 -1.34 -3.65
N VAL A 30 16.78 -0.63 -3.30
CA VAL A 30 16.95 0.80 -3.56
C VAL A 30 17.70 1.05 -4.87
N GLY A 31 18.66 0.20 -5.25
CA GLY A 31 19.43 0.36 -6.49
C GLY A 31 20.21 -0.87 -6.98
N GLY A 32 19.99 -2.05 -6.41
CA GLY A 32 20.73 -3.26 -6.77
C GLY A 32 20.31 -3.90 -8.10
N THR A 33 21.25 -4.65 -8.67
CA THR A 33 21.16 -5.33 -9.97
C THR A 33 19.87 -6.16 -10.12
N GLY A 34 18.99 -5.73 -11.04
CA GLY A 34 17.82 -6.50 -11.49
C GLY A 34 16.47 -5.78 -11.45
N ARG A 35 16.34 -4.60 -10.81
CA ARG A 35 15.16 -3.73 -10.90
C ARG A 35 15.51 -2.39 -11.56
N PRO A 36 14.61 -1.76 -12.34
CA PRO A 36 14.89 -0.47 -12.95
C PRO A 36 15.24 0.54 -11.86
N THR A 37 16.34 1.25 -12.05
CA THR A 37 17.00 2.20 -11.15
C THR A 37 16.11 3.37 -10.66
N LYS A 38 14.85 3.42 -11.10
CA LYS A 38 13.85 4.44 -10.79
C LYS A 38 12.79 3.99 -9.77
N ALA A 39 12.73 2.71 -9.38
CA ALA A 39 11.74 2.22 -8.43
C ALA A 39 12.04 2.76 -7.02
N MET A 40 11.26 3.74 -6.57
CA MET A 40 11.35 4.39 -5.25
C MET A 40 10.37 3.77 -4.23
N ALA A 41 9.86 2.58 -4.54
CA ALA A 41 8.90 1.78 -3.80
C ALA A 41 9.13 1.79 -2.27
N GLU A 42 10.39 1.69 -1.83
CA GLU A 42 10.77 1.65 -0.42
C GLU A 42 10.61 2.98 0.31
N VAL A 43 10.73 4.11 -0.40
CA VAL A 43 10.53 5.47 0.16
C VAL A 43 9.05 5.84 0.09
N TRP A 44 8.37 5.43 -0.98
CA TRP A 44 6.96 5.76 -1.21
C TRP A 44 6.01 5.12 -0.20
N PHE A 45 6.28 3.90 0.25
CA PHE A 45 5.46 3.22 1.25
C PHE A 45 5.42 3.94 2.62
N PRO A 46 6.56 4.23 3.28
CA PRO A 46 6.54 4.98 4.53
C PRO A 46 6.08 6.43 4.32
N LEU A 47 6.26 7.00 3.12
CA LEU A 47 5.70 8.31 2.80
C LEU A 47 4.17 8.28 2.72
N ALA A 48 3.57 7.20 2.21
CA ALA A 48 2.12 6.99 2.24
C ALA A 48 1.60 6.70 3.65
N ALA A 49 2.42 6.12 4.52
CA ALA A 49 2.06 5.93 5.93
C ALA A 49 1.87 7.25 6.69
N ILE A 50 2.57 8.33 6.33
CA ILE A 50 2.43 9.64 6.98
C ILE A 50 0.99 10.18 6.90
N PRO A 51 0.38 10.38 5.72
CA PRO A 51 -1.00 10.85 5.63
C PRO A 51 -2.00 9.81 6.14
N VAL A 52 -1.79 8.51 5.95
CA VAL A 52 -2.71 7.47 6.44
C VAL A 52 -2.77 7.46 7.98
N ILE A 53 -1.63 7.54 8.66
CA ILE A 53 -1.56 7.61 10.13
C ILE A 53 -2.01 9.00 10.62
N GLY A 54 -1.56 10.08 9.97
CA GLY A 54 -1.91 11.44 10.36
C GLY A 54 -3.41 11.73 10.26
N ILE A 55 -4.04 11.33 9.16
CA ILE A 55 -5.47 11.56 8.91
C ILE A 55 -6.29 10.47 9.62
N GLY A 56 -6.01 9.20 9.36
CA GLY A 56 -6.83 8.10 9.87
C GLY A 56 -6.71 7.89 11.38
N TRP A 57 -5.50 7.92 11.94
CA TRP A 57 -5.29 7.69 13.38
C TRP A 57 -5.39 8.97 14.20
N ILE A 58 -4.66 10.03 13.81
CA ILE A 58 -4.57 11.24 14.66
C ILE A 58 -5.81 12.13 14.49
N TRP A 59 -6.31 12.32 13.27
CA TRP A 59 -7.43 13.25 13.03
C TRP A 59 -8.80 12.58 13.17
N LEU A 60 -8.97 11.38 12.61
CA LEU A 60 -10.23 10.64 12.61
C LEU A 60 -10.37 9.66 13.80
N GLY A 61 -9.31 9.44 14.58
CA GLY A 61 -9.38 8.61 15.79
C GLY A 61 -9.52 7.11 15.55
N GLU A 62 -9.38 6.64 14.30
CA GLU A 62 -9.64 5.27 13.86
C GLU A 62 -8.33 4.53 13.46
N PRO A 63 -7.53 4.08 14.45
CA PRO A 63 -6.23 3.46 14.20
C PRO A 63 -6.32 2.16 13.41
N LEU A 64 -7.32 1.33 13.68
CA LEU A 64 -7.45 0.00 13.11
C LEU A 64 -7.70 0.08 11.60
N VAL A 65 -8.53 1.04 11.18
CA VAL A 65 -8.80 1.33 9.77
C VAL A 65 -7.54 1.81 9.04
N ALA A 66 -6.81 2.76 9.64
CA ALA A 66 -5.57 3.29 9.07
C ALA A 66 -4.49 2.19 8.91
N ILE A 67 -4.31 1.35 9.93
CA ILE A 67 -3.37 0.24 9.91
C ILE A 67 -3.78 -0.80 8.85
N SER A 68 -5.07 -1.09 8.73
CA SER A 68 -5.59 -2.03 7.73
C SER A 68 -5.25 -1.61 6.30
N CYS A 69 -5.39 -0.33 5.99
CA CYS A 69 -5.06 0.20 4.66
C CYS A 69 -3.56 0.09 4.34
N LEU A 70 -2.69 0.24 5.36
CA LEU A 70 -1.25 -0.01 5.20
C LEU A 70 -0.95 -1.50 5.03
N LEU A 71 -1.65 -2.37 5.77
CA LEU A 71 -1.50 -3.82 5.67
C LEU A 71 -2.00 -4.37 4.32
N PHE A 72 -3.03 -3.77 3.71
CA PHE A 72 -3.48 -4.13 2.37
C PHE A 72 -2.37 -4.03 1.34
N MET A 73 -1.54 -2.99 1.43
CA MET A 73 -0.37 -2.87 0.58
C MET A 73 0.72 -3.85 1.02
N ALA A 74 1.12 -3.84 2.30
CA ALA A 74 2.30 -4.56 2.75
C ALA A 74 2.16 -6.08 2.60
N TRP A 75 1.00 -6.63 3.00
CA TRP A 75 0.74 -8.07 2.90
C TRP A 75 0.14 -8.44 1.54
N GLY A 76 -0.68 -7.58 0.94
CA GLY A 76 -1.24 -7.81 -0.38
C GLY A 76 -0.16 -7.96 -1.45
N ASP A 77 0.77 -7.01 -1.54
CA ASP A 77 1.86 -7.06 -2.53
C ASP A 77 2.86 -8.20 -2.25
N MET A 78 3.09 -8.54 -0.97
CA MET A 78 3.88 -9.72 -0.61
C MET A 78 3.24 -11.00 -1.18
N VAL A 79 1.94 -11.20 -0.91
CA VAL A 79 1.21 -12.39 -1.37
C VAL A 79 1.10 -12.42 -2.90
N THR A 80 0.82 -11.28 -3.55
CA THR A 80 0.79 -11.23 -5.02
C THR A 80 2.16 -11.53 -5.62
N GLY A 81 3.24 -11.04 -5.01
CA GLY A 81 4.61 -11.36 -5.39
C GLY A 81 4.91 -12.86 -5.34
N VAL A 82 4.53 -13.53 -4.25
CA VAL A 82 4.68 -14.99 -4.10
C VAL A 82 3.87 -15.72 -5.17
N VAL A 83 2.59 -15.38 -5.33
CA VAL A 83 1.70 -16.04 -6.30
C VAL A 83 2.17 -15.81 -7.73
N ARG A 84 2.65 -14.61 -8.06
CA ARG A 84 3.22 -14.31 -9.39
C ARG A 84 4.49 -15.10 -9.66
N SER A 85 5.36 -15.23 -8.66
CA SER A 85 6.59 -16.01 -8.77
C SER A 85 6.29 -17.49 -8.99
N GLN A 86 5.32 -18.05 -8.27
CA GLN A 86 4.99 -19.49 -8.33
C GLN A 86 4.19 -19.86 -9.59
N ILE A 87 3.19 -19.06 -9.97
CA ILE A 87 2.27 -19.41 -11.07
C ILE A 87 2.80 -18.97 -12.43
N TYR A 88 3.32 -17.74 -12.54
CA TYR A 88 3.67 -17.15 -13.83
C TYR A 88 5.18 -17.18 -14.11
N GLY A 89 6.02 -17.39 -13.09
CA GLY A 89 7.48 -17.39 -13.21
C GLY A 89 8.07 -16.07 -13.73
N ARG A 90 7.25 -15.02 -13.85
CA ARG A 90 7.57 -13.70 -14.40
C ARG A 90 6.74 -12.65 -13.68
N ALA A 91 7.27 -11.43 -13.58
CA ALA A 91 6.57 -10.29 -12.98
C ALA A 91 5.46 -9.77 -13.92
N VAL A 92 4.36 -10.53 -14.05
CA VAL A 92 3.20 -10.16 -14.87
C VAL A 92 2.00 -9.96 -13.95
N LYS A 93 1.24 -8.88 -14.18
CA LYS A 93 -0.05 -8.66 -13.50
C LYS A 93 -1.10 -9.63 -14.07
N GLY A 94 -1.11 -10.85 -13.53
CA GLY A 94 -2.06 -11.90 -13.86
C GLY A 94 -3.26 -11.92 -12.89
N LEU A 95 -4.36 -12.52 -13.35
CA LEU A 95 -5.63 -12.58 -12.63
C LEU A 95 -5.48 -13.29 -11.27
N TRP A 96 -4.66 -14.35 -11.20
CA TRP A 96 -4.37 -15.06 -9.95
C TRP A 96 -3.66 -14.21 -8.89
N GLY A 97 -2.81 -13.27 -9.33
CA GLY A 97 -2.17 -12.31 -8.41
C GLY A 97 -3.21 -11.38 -7.78
N SER A 98 -4.09 -10.80 -8.59
CA SER A 98 -5.15 -9.90 -8.10
C SER A 98 -6.17 -10.63 -7.21
N VAL A 99 -6.52 -11.89 -7.52
CA VAL A 99 -7.37 -12.72 -6.64
C VAL A 99 -6.69 -12.93 -5.28
N ALA A 100 -5.38 -13.16 -5.27
CA ALA A 100 -4.63 -13.34 -4.03
C ALA A 100 -4.54 -12.05 -3.20
N MET A 101 -4.36 -10.88 -3.86
CA MET A 101 -4.43 -9.58 -3.18
C MET A 101 -5.82 -9.36 -2.56
N PHE A 102 -6.88 -9.56 -3.35
CA PHE A 102 -8.24 -9.34 -2.91
C PHE A 102 -8.58 -10.21 -1.70
N SER A 103 -8.26 -11.51 -1.78
CA SER A 103 -8.50 -12.47 -0.68
C SER A 103 -7.75 -12.06 0.60
N THR A 104 -6.51 -11.61 0.44
CA THR A 104 -5.67 -11.12 1.53
C THR A 104 -6.26 -9.87 2.19
N CYS A 105 -6.60 -8.86 1.39
CA CYS A 105 -7.21 -7.63 1.87
C CYS A 105 -8.57 -7.89 2.51
N LEU A 106 -9.34 -8.86 2.01
CA LEU A 106 -10.61 -9.27 2.59
C LEU A 106 -10.43 -9.85 4.00
N ILE A 107 -9.42 -10.71 4.20
CA ILE A 107 -9.10 -11.28 5.52
C ILE A 107 -8.70 -10.18 6.50
N ILE A 108 -7.85 -9.25 6.07
CA ILE A 108 -7.45 -8.10 6.90
C ILE A 108 -8.67 -7.23 7.22
N ALA A 109 -9.52 -6.94 6.25
CA ALA A 109 -10.75 -6.18 6.43
C ALA A 109 -11.70 -6.85 7.43
N LEU A 110 -11.86 -8.18 7.36
CA LEU A 110 -12.68 -8.97 8.29
C LEU A 110 -12.20 -8.85 9.73
N CYS A 111 -10.88 -8.77 9.95
CA CYS A 111 -10.31 -8.74 11.29
C CYS A 111 -10.30 -7.34 11.93
N PHE A 112 -10.26 -6.27 11.13
CA PHE A 112 -9.91 -4.94 11.63
C PHE A 112 -10.87 -3.81 11.23
N ILE A 113 -11.81 -4.03 10.29
CA ILE A 113 -12.74 -2.99 9.82
C ILE A 113 -14.19 -3.42 10.07
N GLU A 114 -14.87 -2.69 10.94
CA GLU A 114 -16.31 -2.80 11.16
C GLU A 114 -17.01 -1.54 10.65
N PRO A 115 -18.08 -1.64 9.83
CA PRO A 115 -18.70 -2.86 9.32
C PRO A 115 -17.94 -3.48 8.12
N PHE A 116 -17.93 -4.80 8.04
CA PHE A 116 -17.15 -5.58 7.05
C PHE A 116 -17.37 -5.13 5.59
N TRP A 117 -18.59 -4.77 5.22
CA TRP A 117 -18.90 -4.34 3.85
C TRP A 117 -18.07 -3.13 3.42
N VAL A 118 -17.73 -2.21 4.34
CA VAL A 118 -16.87 -1.06 4.05
C VAL A 118 -15.43 -1.52 3.79
N GLY A 119 -14.93 -2.44 4.62
CA GLY A 119 -13.61 -3.04 4.43
C GLY A 119 -13.51 -3.86 3.14
N ALA A 120 -14.57 -4.56 2.74
CA ALA A 120 -14.65 -5.29 1.48
C ALA A 120 -14.58 -4.36 0.27
N VAL A 121 -15.24 -3.19 0.32
CA VAL A 121 -15.11 -2.16 -0.72
C VAL A 121 -13.69 -1.58 -0.74
N GLY A 122 -13.08 -1.35 0.42
CA GLY A 122 -11.68 -0.95 0.54
C GLY A 122 -10.71 -1.96 -0.10
N ALA A 123 -10.92 -3.26 0.15
CA ALA A 123 -10.15 -4.36 -0.44
C ALA A 123 -10.31 -4.43 -1.96
N LEU A 124 -11.53 -4.21 -2.46
CA LEU A 124 -11.82 -4.15 -3.89
C LEU A 124 -11.10 -2.97 -4.55
N VAL A 125 -11.15 -1.78 -3.93
CA VAL A 125 -10.43 -0.59 -4.43
C VAL A 125 -8.92 -0.77 -4.37
N ALA A 126 -8.38 -1.39 -3.31
CA ALA A 126 -6.95 -1.71 -3.22
C ALA A 126 -6.51 -2.62 -4.37
N THR A 127 -7.28 -3.68 -4.65
CA THR A 127 -7.02 -4.62 -5.75
C THR A 127 -7.15 -3.95 -7.12
N ALA A 128 -8.18 -3.11 -7.30
CA ALA A 128 -8.36 -2.34 -8.52
C ALA A 128 -7.22 -1.33 -8.74
N THR A 129 -6.74 -0.70 -7.66
CA THR A 129 -5.61 0.22 -7.68
C THR A 129 -4.32 -0.52 -8.04
N GLU A 130 -4.06 -1.71 -7.48
CA GLU A 130 -2.92 -2.55 -7.87
C GLU A 130 -3.02 -2.98 -9.34
N TRP A 131 -4.22 -3.24 -9.85
CA TRP A 131 -4.40 -3.58 -11.25
C TRP A 131 -4.19 -2.38 -12.19
N ALA A 132 -4.48 -1.16 -11.73
CA ALA A 132 -4.45 0.07 -12.54
C ALA A 132 -3.11 0.85 -12.46
N CYS A 133 -2.50 0.96 -11.27
CA CYS A 133 -1.24 1.69 -11.01
C CYS A 133 -0.02 0.77 -11.16
N GLY A 134 1.21 1.31 -11.19
CA GLY A 134 2.43 0.50 -11.03
C GLY A 134 3.24 0.19 -12.29
N ASP A 135 4.49 -0.24 -12.09
CA ASP A 135 5.52 -0.32 -13.14
C ASP A 135 5.23 -1.37 -14.23
N VAL A 136 4.40 -2.37 -13.89
CA VAL A 136 3.96 -3.48 -14.75
C VAL A 136 2.53 -3.23 -15.29
N SER A 137 1.90 -2.08 -15.01
CA SER A 137 0.53 -1.83 -15.43
C SER A 137 0.38 -1.63 -16.93
N ARG A 138 -0.75 -2.14 -17.47
CA ARG A 138 -1.11 -1.96 -18.88
C ARG A 138 -1.45 -0.51 -19.21
N VAL A 139 -1.83 0.29 -18.22
CA VAL A 139 -2.20 1.70 -18.38
C VAL A 139 -0.93 2.56 -18.35
N LYS A 140 -0.37 2.86 -19.53
CA LYS A 140 0.87 3.65 -19.70
C LYS A 140 0.86 4.99 -18.95
N TRP A 141 -0.30 5.65 -18.85
CA TRP A 141 -0.44 6.96 -18.19
C TRP A 141 -0.36 6.89 -16.66
N LEU A 142 -0.61 5.71 -16.06
CA LEU A 142 -0.59 5.52 -14.60
C LEU A 142 0.72 4.89 -14.08
N ARG A 143 1.69 4.63 -14.97
CA ARG A 143 3.02 4.11 -14.59
C ARG A 143 3.82 5.07 -13.70
N TRP A 144 3.50 6.36 -13.70
CA TRP A 144 4.10 7.36 -12.82
C TRP A 144 3.67 7.22 -11.35
N ALA A 145 2.58 6.51 -11.09
CA ALA A 145 1.99 6.37 -9.76
C ALA A 145 2.41 5.02 -9.21
N ASP A 146 3.29 5.05 -8.21
CA ASP A 146 3.80 3.85 -7.54
C ASP A 146 2.66 3.17 -6.76
N ASP A 147 2.55 1.86 -6.90
CA ASP A 147 1.55 1.02 -6.22
C ASP A 147 1.65 1.19 -4.70
N ASN A 148 2.88 1.40 -4.22
CA ASN A 148 3.21 1.55 -2.81
C ASN A 148 2.67 2.83 -2.19
N LEU A 149 2.40 3.85 -3.00
CA LEU A 149 1.81 5.11 -2.56
C LEU A 149 0.30 5.12 -2.78
N MET A 150 -0.16 4.65 -3.93
CA MET A 150 -1.56 4.76 -4.30
C MET A 150 -2.45 3.79 -3.54
N ILE A 151 -2.02 2.54 -3.30
CA ILE A 151 -2.87 1.54 -2.65
C ILE A 151 -3.26 1.98 -1.23
N PRO A 152 -2.34 2.40 -0.33
CA PRO A 152 -2.73 2.86 1.00
C PRO A 152 -3.62 4.11 0.95
N LEU A 153 -3.33 5.06 0.05
CA LEU A 153 -4.09 6.31 -0.04
C LEU A 153 -5.50 6.11 -0.58
N THR A 154 -5.68 5.37 -1.68
CA THR A 154 -6.99 5.16 -2.30
C THR A 154 -7.89 4.29 -1.44
N SER A 155 -7.35 3.24 -0.83
CA SER A 155 -8.11 2.39 0.10
C SER A 155 -8.52 3.15 1.36
N CYS A 156 -7.60 3.91 1.98
CA CYS A 156 -7.88 4.77 3.13
C CYS A 156 -8.94 5.83 2.79
N ALA A 157 -8.80 6.54 1.69
CA ALA A 157 -9.77 7.54 1.25
C ALA A 157 -11.16 6.94 0.98
N THR A 158 -11.21 5.73 0.41
CA THR A 158 -12.47 5.03 0.15
C THR A 158 -13.15 4.60 1.44
N VAL A 159 -12.42 3.93 2.34
CA VAL A 159 -12.98 3.44 3.60
C VAL A 159 -13.46 4.60 4.47
N PHE A 160 -12.64 5.64 4.66
CA PHE A 160 -13.05 6.81 5.43
C PHE A 160 -14.13 7.64 4.74
N GLY A 161 -14.12 7.74 3.40
CA GLY A 161 -15.18 8.41 2.67
C GLY A 161 -16.54 7.72 2.85
N ILE A 162 -16.56 6.38 2.85
CA ILE A 162 -17.78 5.62 3.11
C ILE A 162 -18.20 5.75 4.57
N LEU A 163 -17.27 5.64 5.53
CA LEU A 163 -17.57 5.85 6.96
C LEU A 163 -18.16 7.25 7.22
N ALA A 164 -17.62 8.28 6.57
CA ALA A 164 -18.17 9.64 6.63
C ALA A 164 -19.59 9.73 6.10
N LEU A 165 -19.88 9.09 4.96
CA LEU A 165 -21.19 9.13 4.32
C LEU A 165 -22.28 8.40 5.12
N ILE A 166 -21.90 7.35 5.85
CA ILE A 166 -22.84 6.58 6.69
C ILE A 166 -22.92 7.12 8.14
N GLY A 167 -22.19 8.18 8.47
CA GLY A 167 -22.15 8.77 9.81
C GLY A 167 -21.44 7.90 10.85
N GLY A 168 -20.51 7.04 10.41
CA GLY A 168 -19.72 6.14 11.26
C GLY A 168 -18.33 6.70 11.63
N LEU A 169 -18.17 8.03 11.57
CA LEU A 169 -16.96 8.77 11.97
C LEU A 169 -17.24 9.65 13.19
#